data_AF-A0A8H5DII9-F1
#
_entry.id   AF-A0A8H5DII9-F1
#
_cell.length_a   1.000
_cell.length_b   1.000
_cell.length_c   1.000
_cell.angle_alpha   90.00
_cell.angle_beta   90.00
_cell.angle_gamma   90.00
#
_symmetry.space_group_name_H-M   'P 1'
#
loop_
_entity.id
_entity.type
_entity.pdbx_description
1 polymer ?
#
loop_
_entity_poly.entity_id
_entity_poly.type
_entity_poly.pdbx_seq_one_letter_code
_entity_poly.pdbx_strand_id
1 'polypeptide(L)'
;MVTELPYALDAETPLNAPELNVLRTQYEREGEMVGIQTKFNYAWGLVKSNQRNDQQLGVRLLSDIFRISPERRRECLYYLALGNYKLGNYGEARRYNDLLLDKEPANLQAANLRQLIDDKVAREGLMGVAILSGVGVAAGVVGAFLLRNAKKR
;
A
#
# COMPACT_ATOMS: atom_id res chain seq x y z
N MET A 1 25.61 -1.31 4.80
CA MET A 1 24.63 -2.20 5.46
C MET A 1 23.41 -2.22 4.57
N VAL A 2 22.95 -3.40 4.12
CA VAL A 2 21.67 -3.51 3.40
C VAL A 2 20.60 -3.34 4.47
N THR A 3 19.93 -2.20 4.52
CA THR A 3 18.74 -2.02 5.36
C THR A 3 17.66 -2.95 4.83
N GLU A 4 17.32 -4.00 5.59
CA GLU A 4 16.24 -4.90 5.23
C GLU A 4 14.92 -4.12 5.19
N LEU A 5 14.22 -4.20 4.06
CA LEU A 5 12.89 -3.63 3.92
C LEU A 5 11.89 -4.46 4.75
N PRO A 6 10.93 -3.83 5.45
CA PRO A 6 9.92 -4.55 6.19
C PRO A 6 9.04 -5.39 5.26
N TYR A 7 8.40 -6.43 5.77
CA TYR A 7 7.36 -7.12 5.02
C TYR A 7 6.06 -6.31 5.05
N ALA A 8 5.17 -6.52 4.08
CA ALA A 8 3.87 -5.85 4.07
C ALA A 8 3.06 -6.14 5.35
N LEU A 9 3.25 -7.31 5.97
CA LEU A 9 2.63 -7.68 7.25
C LEU A 9 3.06 -6.75 8.40
N ASP A 10 4.26 -6.17 8.34
CA ASP A 10 4.75 -5.25 9.38
C ASP A 10 3.99 -3.92 9.36
N ALA A 11 3.44 -3.52 8.19
CA ALA A 11 2.58 -2.35 8.06
C ALA A 11 1.21 -2.58 8.74
N GLU A 12 0.75 -3.83 8.75
CA GLU A 12 -0.54 -4.25 9.34
C GLU A 12 -0.44 -4.52 10.84
N THR A 13 0.77 -4.62 11.39
CA THR A 13 1.00 -4.88 12.82
C THR A 13 1.22 -3.56 13.56
N PRO A 14 0.19 -2.96 14.20
CA PRO A 14 0.34 -1.65 14.83
C PRO A 14 1.38 -1.67 15.96
N LEU A 15 2.09 -0.55 16.14
CA LEU A 15 2.87 -0.31 17.35
C LEU A 15 1.92 -0.20 18.55
N ASN A 16 2.41 -0.54 19.74
CA ASN A 16 1.65 -0.23 20.95
C ASN A 16 1.60 1.30 21.15
N ALA A 17 0.55 1.81 21.80
CA ALA A 17 0.38 3.25 21.99
C ALA A 17 1.58 3.94 22.69
N PRO A 18 2.25 3.32 23.68
CA PRO A 18 3.48 3.86 24.26
C PRO A 18 4.62 4.06 23.25
N GLU A 19 4.89 3.09 22.38
CA GLU A 19 5.95 3.16 21.37
C GLU A 19 5.74 4.34 20.40
N LEU A 20 4.50 4.53 19.93
CA LEU A 20 4.20 5.66 19.05
C LEU A 20 4.39 7.02 19.77
N ASN A 21 4.06 7.09 21.06
CA ASN A 21 4.27 8.30 21.86
C ASN A 21 5.75 8.62 22.08
N VAL A 22 6.63 7.61 22.20
CA VAL A 22 8.08 7.83 22.28
C VAL A 22 8.58 8.47 20.99
N LEU A 23 8.18 7.93 19.83
CA LEU A 23 8.55 8.47 18.53
C LEU A 23 8.03 9.91 18.32
N ARG A 24 6.78 10.17 18.72
CA ARG A 24 6.19 11.51 18.69
C ARG A 24 6.97 12.49 19.56
N THR A 25 7.26 12.10 20.79
CA THR A 25 7.99 12.95 21.75
C THR A 25 9.38 13.31 21.21
N GLN A 26 10.07 12.35 20.59
CA GLN A 26 11.37 12.61 19.97
C GLN A 26 11.24 13.58 18.78
N TYR A 27 10.27 13.35 17.89
CA TYR A 27 9.99 14.22 16.75
C TYR A 27 9.68 15.66 17.18
N GLU A 28 8.85 15.84 18.20
CA GLU A 28 8.47 17.16 18.73
C GLU A 28 9.64 17.87 19.44
N ARG A 29 10.49 17.13 20.15
CA ARG A 29 11.67 17.68 20.83
C ARG A 29 12.71 18.25 19.88
N GLU A 30 12.88 17.66 18.70
CA GLU A 30 13.84 18.15 17.71
C GLU A 30 13.33 19.39 16.95
N GLY A 31 12.01 19.63 16.95
CA GLY A 31 11.40 20.86 16.44
C GLY A 31 11.60 21.09 14.94
N GLU A 32 11.91 22.33 14.55
CA GLU A 32 12.01 22.74 13.15
C GLU A 32 13.14 22.06 12.37
N MET A 33 14.23 21.69 13.05
CA MET A 33 15.41 21.03 12.46
C MET A 33 15.43 19.53 12.77
N VAL A 34 14.26 18.88 12.73
CA VAL A 34 14.15 17.44 12.96
C VAL A 34 15.01 16.65 11.98
N GLY A 35 15.79 15.72 12.52
CA GLY A 35 16.64 14.83 11.76
C GLY A 35 15.82 13.93 10.84
N ILE A 36 16.36 13.63 9.66
CA ILE A 36 15.68 12.80 8.66
C ILE A 36 15.31 11.42 9.23
N GLN A 37 16.21 10.80 10.01
CA GLN A 37 15.94 9.50 10.63
C GLN A 37 14.81 9.56 11.66
N THR A 38 14.77 10.61 12.49
CA THR A 38 13.69 10.81 13.48
C THR A 38 12.35 11.01 12.78
N LYS A 39 12.31 11.87 11.75
CA LYS A 39 11.13 12.08 10.92
C LYS A 39 10.68 10.78 10.25
N PHE A 40 11.61 9.98 9.74
CA PHE A 40 11.32 8.69 9.11
C PHE A 40 10.72 7.68 10.10
N ASN A 41 11.34 7.51 11.27
CA ASN A 41 10.89 6.58 12.30
C ASN A 41 9.47 6.94 12.77
N TYR A 42 9.22 8.23 13.03
CA TYR A 42 7.90 8.70 13.42
C TYR A 42 6.87 8.49 12.31
N ALA A 43 7.21 8.83 11.07
CA ALA A 43 6.34 8.61 9.92
C ALA A 43 5.96 7.14 9.74
N TRP A 44 6.91 6.22 9.93
CA TRP A 44 6.63 4.79 9.87
C TRP A 44 5.73 4.33 11.01
N GLY A 45 5.97 4.78 12.23
CA GLY A 45 5.07 4.50 13.37
C GLY A 45 3.65 4.97 13.11
N LEU A 46 3.48 6.15 12.50
CA LEU A 46 2.19 6.70 12.11
C LEU A 46 1.49 5.86 11.02
N VAL A 47 2.22 5.39 10.01
CA VAL A 47 1.67 4.46 8.99
C VAL A 47 1.17 3.16 9.64
N LYS A 48 1.89 2.65 10.66
CA LYS A 48 1.47 1.46 11.39
C LYS A 48 0.24 1.68 12.28
N SER A 49 -0.11 2.92 12.62
CA SER A 49 -1.32 3.23 13.40
C SER A 49 -2.61 2.69 12.76
N ASN A 50 -3.62 2.44 13.59
CA ASN A 50 -4.99 2.10 13.14
C ASN A 50 -5.82 3.36 12.81
N GLN A 51 -5.33 4.55 13.16
CA GLN A 51 -6.04 5.79 12.88
C GLN A 51 -5.70 6.28 11.47
N ARG A 52 -6.72 6.50 10.65
CA ARG A 52 -6.55 6.99 9.26
C ARG A 52 -5.82 8.34 9.21
N ASN A 53 -6.06 9.23 10.17
CA ASN A 53 -5.38 10.53 10.25
C ASN A 53 -3.88 10.38 10.49
N ASP A 54 -3.48 9.45 11.37
CA ASP A 54 -2.06 9.15 11.60
C ASP A 54 -1.43 8.61 10.32
N GLN A 55 -2.07 7.64 9.65
CA GLN A 55 -1.58 7.06 8.41
C GLN A 55 -1.36 8.12 7.31
N GLN A 56 -2.31 9.05 7.16
CA GLN A 56 -2.21 10.18 6.22
C GLN A 56 -1.03 11.09 6.57
N LEU A 57 -0.84 11.42 7.84
CA LEU A 57 0.31 12.19 8.30
C LEU A 57 1.63 11.45 8.02
N GLY A 58 1.70 10.15 8.31
CA GLY A 58 2.86 9.31 8.03
C GLY A 58 3.25 9.33 6.55
N VAL A 59 2.29 9.14 5.65
CA VAL A 59 2.52 9.21 4.19
C VAL A 59 2.99 10.60 3.76
N ARG A 60 2.44 11.67 4.35
CA ARG A 60 2.89 13.04 4.09
C ARG A 60 4.35 13.24 4.51
N LEU A 61 4.72 12.82 5.72
CA LEU A 61 6.08 12.95 6.22
C LEU A 61 7.07 12.14 5.38
N LEU A 62 6.73 10.91 4.97
CA LEU A 62 7.53 10.11 4.04
C LEU A 62 7.69 10.79 2.67
N SER A 63 6.64 11.45 2.19
CA SER A 63 6.68 12.19 0.92
C SER A 63 7.62 13.39 0.99
N ASP A 64 7.67 14.08 2.12
CA ASP A 64 8.62 15.17 2.34
C ASP A 64 10.06 14.63 2.30
N ILE A 65 10.34 13.53 3.03
CA ILE A 65 11.67 12.91 3.06
C ILE A 65 12.09 12.50 1.65
N PHE A 66 11.21 11.86 0.89
CA PHE A 66 11.46 11.46 -0.50
C PHE A 66 11.90 12.64 -1.40
N ARG A 67 11.32 13.83 -1.18
CA ARG A 67 11.64 15.04 -1.95
C ARG A 67 13.00 15.62 -1.58
N ILE A 68 13.31 15.72 -0.29
CA ILE A 68 14.50 16.42 0.23
C ILE A 68 15.74 15.53 0.37
N SER A 69 15.58 14.21 0.41
CA SER A 69 16.66 13.23 0.66
C SER A 69 16.79 12.22 -0.50
N PRO A 70 17.45 12.59 -1.61
CA PRO A 70 17.71 11.70 -2.75
C PRO A 70 18.31 10.35 -2.35
N GLU A 71 19.19 10.34 -1.36
CA GLU A 71 19.89 9.17 -0.82
C GLU A 71 18.94 8.16 -0.15
N ARG A 72 17.77 8.61 0.34
CA ARG A 72 16.75 7.75 0.96
C ARG A 72 15.59 7.40 0.03
N ARG A 73 15.61 7.85 -1.23
CA ARG A 73 14.49 7.63 -2.14
C ARG A 73 14.15 6.16 -2.32
N ARG A 74 15.17 5.29 -2.40
CA ARG A 74 14.99 3.83 -2.53
C ARG A 74 14.07 3.28 -1.44
N GLU A 75 14.44 3.47 -0.17
CA GLU A 75 13.64 3.00 0.96
C GLU A 75 12.30 3.74 1.05
N CYS A 76 12.27 5.06 0.80
CA CYS A 76 11.05 5.84 0.84
C CYS A 76 9.99 5.34 -0.17
N LEU A 77 10.39 4.88 -1.37
CA LEU A 77 9.45 4.31 -2.35
C LEU A 77 8.66 3.14 -1.75
N TYR A 78 9.36 2.23 -1.07
CA TYR A 78 8.72 1.06 -0.47
C TYR A 78 7.77 1.45 0.68
N TYR A 79 8.20 2.35 1.56
CA TYR A 79 7.36 2.80 2.69
C TYR A 79 6.15 3.64 2.22
N LEU A 80 6.31 4.45 1.16
CA LEU A 80 5.20 5.15 0.51
C LEU A 80 4.20 4.18 -0.12
N ALA A 81 4.68 3.10 -0.74
CA ALA A 81 3.81 2.07 -1.28
C ALA A 81 2.99 1.39 -0.18
N LEU A 82 3.61 1.00 0.94
CA LEU A 82 2.92 0.42 2.09
C LEU A 82 1.90 1.37 2.71
N GLY A 83 2.26 2.63 2.93
CA GLY A 83 1.35 3.62 3.49
C GLY A 83 0.14 3.90 2.61
N ASN A 84 0.34 4.00 1.29
CA ASN A 84 -0.77 4.16 0.35
C ASN A 84 -1.63 2.89 0.24
N TYR A 85 -1.02 1.70 0.27
CA TYR A 85 -1.75 0.43 0.28
C TYR A 85 -2.69 0.36 1.49
N LYS A 86 -2.20 0.69 2.69
CA LYS A 86 -2.99 0.68 3.93
C LYS A 86 -4.12 1.72 3.92
N LEU A 87 -3.91 2.87 3.28
CA LEU A 87 -4.93 3.90 3.10
C LEU A 87 -6.03 3.53 2.08
N GLY A 88 -5.83 2.46 1.30
CA GLY A 88 -6.68 2.08 0.16
C GLY A 88 -6.36 2.82 -1.14
N ASN A 89 -5.26 3.60 -1.17
CA ASN A 89 -4.82 4.34 -2.35
C ASN A 89 -4.01 3.42 -3.29
N TYR A 90 -4.64 2.36 -3.79
CA TYR A 90 -3.94 1.29 -4.51
C TYR A 90 -3.21 1.73 -5.78
N GLY A 91 -3.74 2.74 -6.49
CA GLY A 91 -3.07 3.33 -7.65
C GLY A 91 -1.71 3.95 -7.31
N GLU A 92 -1.65 4.76 -6.24
CA GLU A 92 -0.39 5.35 -5.77
C GLU A 92 0.53 4.28 -5.15
N ALA A 93 -0.03 3.32 -4.43
CA ALA A 93 0.73 2.21 -3.89
C ALA A 93 1.47 1.45 -5.00
N ARG A 94 0.76 1.12 -6.08
CA ARG A 94 1.33 0.47 -7.28
C ARG A 94 2.41 1.33 -7.91
N ARG A 95 2.12 2.62 -8.13
CA ARG A 95 3.06 3.56 -8.78
C ARG A 95 4.40 3.63 -8.03
N TYR A 96 4.37 3.77 -6.71
CA TYR A 96 5.60 3.80 -5.91
C TYR A 96 6.34 2.45 -5.90
N ASN A 97 5.61 1.35 -5.83
CA ASN A 97 6.19 0.00 -5.80
C ASN A 97 6.82 -0.38 -7.15
N ASP A 98 6.18 -0.05 -8.28
CA ASP A 98 6.72 -0.31 -9.61
C ASP A 98 7.98 0.52 -9.86
N LEU A 99 8.04 1.78 -9.42
CA LEU A 99 9.27 2.59 -9.49
C LEU A 99 10.45 1.96 -8.72
N LEU A 100 10.17 1.21 -7.65
CA LEU A 100 11.20 0.45 -6.94
C LEU A 100 11.60 -0.81 -7.71
N LEU A 101 10.64 -1.56 -8.25
CA LEU A 101 10.89 -2.76 -9.04
C LEU A 101 11.64 -2.47 -10.36
N ASP A 102 11.42 -1.31 -10.98
CA ASP A 102 12.18 -0.87 -12.15
C ASP A 102 13.68 -0.74 -11.85
N LYS A 103 14.01 -0.36 -10.61
CA LYS A 103 15.39 -0.23 -10.12
C LYS A 103 15.93 -1.53 -9.56
N GLU A 104 15.07 -2.32 -8.94
CA GLU A 104 15.42 -3.56 -8.24
C GLU A 104 14.44 -4.68 -8.60
N PRO A 105 14.57 -5.26 -9.82
CA PRO A 105 13.62 -6.26 -10.31
C PRO A 105 13.57 -7.54 -9.46
N ALA A 106 14.66 -7.85 -8.75
CA ALA A 106 14.78 -9.01 -7.87
C ALA A 106 14.33 -8.74 -6.42
N ASN A 107 13.75 -7.57 -6.13
CA ASN A 107 13.29 -7.21 -4.79
C ASN A 107 12.01 -7.99 -4.43
N LEU A 108 12.17 -9.06 -3.63
CA LEU A 108 11.07 -9.95 -3.26
C LEU A 108 9.99 -9.24 -2.43
N GLN A 109 10.37 -8.31 -1.57
CA GLN A 109 9.44 -7.53 -0.75
C GLN A 109 8.52 -6.69 -1.63
N ALA A 110 9.09 -5.97 -2.60
CA ALA A 110 8.34 -5.18 -3.56
C ALA A 110 7.48 -6.05 -4.50
N ALA A 111 7.98 -7.21 -4.93
CA ALA A 111 7.22 -8.15 -5.75
C ALA A 111 5.98 -8.68 -5.00
N ASN A 112 6.17 -9.08 -3.73
CA ASN A 112 5.07 -9.53 -2.87
C ASN A 112 4.05 -8.42 -2.62
N LEU A 113 4.51 -7.19 -2.38
CA LEU A 113 3.60 -6.05 -2.22
C LEU A 113 2.81 -5.77 -3.50
N ARG A 114 3.41 -5.92 -4.68
CA ARG A 114 2.69 -5.77 -5.96
C ARG A 114 1.52 -6.75 -6.06
N GLN A 115 1.75 -8.01 -5.70
CA GLN A 115 0.73 -9.04 -5.68
C GLN A 115 -0.42 -8.70 -4.72
N LEU A 116 -0.09 -8.23 -3.50
CA LEU A 116 -1.11 -7.80 -2.53
C LEU A 116 -1.94 -6.63 -3.06
N ILE A 117 -1.32 -5.67 -3.73
CA ILE A 117 -2.02 -4.54 -4.37
C ILE A 117 -2.96 -5.06 -5.48
N ASP A 118 -2.47 -5.94 -6.36
CA ASP A 118 -3.25 -6.53 -7.45
C ASP A 118 -4.47 -7.29 -6.93
N ASP A 119 -4.29 -8.10 -5.88
CA ASP A 119 -5.37 -8.88 -5.25
C ASP A 119 -6.45 -7.97 -4.62
N LYS A 120 -6.05 -6.86 -4.00
CA LYS A 120 -6.99 -5.87 -3.44
C LYS A 120 -7.79 -5.17 -4.52
N VAL A 121 -7.11 -4.68 -5.58
CA VAL A 121 -7.77 -4.03 -6.72
C VAL A 121 -8.75 -4.97 -7.40
N ALA A 122 -8.36 -6.22 -7.64
CA ALA A 122 -9.24 -7.22 -8.25
C ALA A 122 -10.48 -7.48 -7.39
N ARG A 123 -10.31 -7.64 -6.07
CA ARG A 123 -11.42 -7.87 -5.13
C ARG A 123 -12.40 -6.70 -5.09
N GLU A 124 -11.91 -5.47 -5.03
CA GLU A 124 -12.77 -4.28 -5.02
C GLU A 124 -13.48 -4.06 -6.36
N GLY A 125 -12.79 -4.31 -7.48
CA GLY A 125 -13.40 -4.30 -8.81
C GLY A 125 -14.52 -5.33 -8.95
N LEU A 126 -14.32 -6.55 -8.43
CA LEU A 126 -15.35 -7.60 -8.40
C LEU A 126 -16.56 -7.22 -7.52
N MET A 127 -16.34 -6.58 -6.37
CA MET A 127 -17.43 -6.08 -5.52
C MET A 127 -18.25 -5.01 -6.23
N GLY A 128 -17.62 -4.12 -7.02
CA GLY A 128 -18.31 -3.13 -7.84
C GLY A 128 -19.20 -3.73 -8.94
N VAL A 129 -18.77 -4.85 -9.55
CA VAL A 129 -19.58 -5.59 -10.54
C VAL A 129 -20.72 -6.37 -9.88
N ALA A 130 -20.49 -6.96 -8.70
CA ALA A 130 -21.50 -7.77 -8.00
C ALA A 130 -22.70 -6.95 -7.48
N ILE A 131 -22.50 -5.68 -7.11
CA ILE A 131 -23.58 -4.81 -6.62
C ILE A 131 -24.57 -4.43 -7.74
N LEU A 132 -24.16 -4.48 -9.01
CA LEU A 132 -25.03 -4.19 -10.16
C LEU A 132 -25.92 -5.37 -10.58
N SER A 133 -25.70 -6.56 -10.04
CA SER A 133 -26.54 -7.73 -10.31
C SER A 133 -27.39 -8.08 -9.09
N GLY A 134 -28.54 -7.42 -8.94
CA GLY A 134 -29.64 -7.88 -8.08
C GLY A 134 -30.26 -9.22 -8.50
N VAL A 135 -29.52 -10.07 -9.21
CA VAL A 135 -29.92 -11.42 -9.63
C VAL A 135 -28.68 -12.30 -9.53
N GLY A 136 -28.72 -13.29 -8.64
CA GLY A 136 -27.64 -14.27 -8.47
C GLY A 136 -27.37 -14.99 -9.79
N VAL A 137 -26.15 -14.86 -10.30
CA VAL A 137 -25.73 -15.60 -11.50
C VAL A 137 -25.33 -17.00 -11.06
N ALA A 138 -26.26 -17.93 -11.21
CA ALA A 138 -25.94 -19.35 -11.31
C ALA A 138 -25.02 -19.55 -12.53
N ALA A 139 -23.84 -20.10 -12.29
CA ALA A 139 -22.86 -20.44 -13.30
C ALA A 139 -23.39 -21.53 -14.26
N GLY A 140 -23.28 -21.28 -15.56
CA GLY A 140 -23.37 -22.28 -16.62
C GLY A 140 -24.80 -22.63 -17.07
N VAL A 141 -25.16 -22.23 -18.30
CA VAL A 141 -26.07 -22.94 -19.26
C VAL A 141 -26.47 -22.04 -20.45
N VAL A 142 -26.41 -20.70 -20.33
CA VAL A 142 -26.96 -19.82 -21.39
C VAL A 142 -26.23 -19.91 -22.75
N GLY A 143 -24.92 -20.21 -22.76
CA GLY A 143 -24.15 -20.37 -24.01
C GLY A 143 -24.61 -21.55 -24.89
N ALA A 144 -25.24 -22.58 -24.31
CA ALA A 144 -25.65 -23.77 -25.05
C ALA A 144 -27.00 -23.61 -25.78
N PHE A 145 -27.84 -22.66 -25.38
CA PHE A 145 -29.17 -22.49 -25.98
C PHE A 145 -29.13 -21.65 -27.27
N LEU A 146 -28.21 -20.70 -27.39
CA LEU A 146 -28.08 -19.87 -28.59
C LEU A 146 -27.50 -20.64 -29.79
N LEU A 147 -26.62 -21.63 -29.56
CA LEU A 147 -26.02 -22.43 -30.63
C LEU A 147 -26.96 -23.51 -31.18
N ARG A 148 -27.98 -23.93 -30.42
CA ARG A 148 -28.88 -25.01 -30.85
C ARG A 148 -29.95 -24.57 -31.86
N ASN A 149 -30.25 -23.28 -31.96
CA ASN A 149 -31.20 -22.74 -32.95
C ASN A 149 -30.56 -22.27 -34.26
N ALA A 150 -29.23 -22.21 -34.35
CA ALA A 150 -28.53 -21.83 -35.59
C ALA A 150 -28.35 -22.99 -36.59
N LYS A 151 -28.74 -24.23 -36.24
CA LYS A 151 -28.56 -25.42 -37.09
C LYS A 151 -29.86 -25.99 -37.69
N LYS A 152 -30.94 -25.21 -37.69
CA LYS A 152 -32.17 -25.49 -38.46
C LYS A 152 -32.63 -24.25 -39.20
N ARG A 153 -31.89 -23.89 -40.25
CA ARG A 153 -32.41 -23.25 -41.47
C ARG A 153 -31.70 -23.89 -42.65
#